data_AF-A0A4Q4B3D2-F1
#
_entry.id   AF-A0A4Q4B3D2-F1
#
_cell.length_a   1.000
_cell.length_b   1.000
_cell.length_c   1.000
_cell.angle_alpha   90.00
_cell.angle_beta   90.00
_cell.angle_gamma   90.00
#
_symmetry.space_group_name_H-M   'P 1'
#
loop_
_entity.id
_entity.type
_entity.pdbx_description
1 polymer ?
#
loop_
_entity_poly.entity_id
_entity_poly.type
_entity_poly.pdbx_seq_one_letter_code
_entity_poly.pdbx_strand_id
1 'polypeptide(L)'
;MKYTLLILLLTFTSLNTFGQDSDRTYLRHDHNYSTTYSYGITEITIHSDSTFTWKSWNVNNKKEWKTYKEYEPEISNGKITRNGEYYILTEYRNGNKTDFNWTVKFNDKRLNFYYPNKNEKLKISAKYKRI
;
A
#
# COMPACT_ATOMS: atom_id res chain seq x y z
N MET A 1 -11.73 -40.96 -25.17
CA MET A 1 -11.84 -40.93 -23.69
C MET A 1 -10.52 -41.12 -22.92
N LYS A 2 -9.42 -41.57 -23.55
CA LYS A 2 -8.17 -41.93 -22.84
C LYS A 2 -7.47 -40.74 -22.13
N TYR A 3 -7.75 -39.51 -22.56
CA TYR A 3 -7.11 -38.30 -22.02
C TYR A 3 -8.09 -37.38 -21.27
N THR A 4 -9.37 -37.74 -21.18
CA THR A 4 -10.39 -36.86 -20.60
C THR A 4 -10.11 -36.58 -19.12
N LEU A 5 -9.62 -37.58 -18.37
CA LEU A 5 -9.22 -37.43 -16.97
C LEU A 5 -7.98 -36.53 -16.81
N LEU A 6 -7.00 -36.67 -17.71
CA LEU A 6 -5.76 -35.89 -17.69
C LEU A 6 -6.02 -34.42 -17.99
N ILE A 7 -6.91 -34.15 -18.97
CA ILE A 7 -7.35 -32.80 -19.33
C ILE A 7 -8.09 -32.16 -18.15
N LEU A 8 -8.98 -32.91 -17.48
CA LEU A 8 -9.69 -32.40 -16.29
C LEU A 8 -8.72 -32.04 -15.16
N LEU A 9 -7.73 -32.89 -14.91
CA LEU A 9 -6.73 -32.68 -13.86
C LEU A 9 -5.86 -31.42 -14.15
N LEU A 10 -5.41 -31.27 -15.40
CA LEU A 10 -4.67 -30.08 -15.85
C LEU A 10 -5.50 -28.80 -15.68
N THR A 11 -6.78 -28.83 -16.05
CA THR A 11 -7.67 -27.66 -15.87
C THR A 11 -7.89 -27.30 -14.40
N PHE A 12 -8.01 -28.28 -13.50
CA PHE A 12 -8.13 -28.03 -12.06
C PHE A 12 -6.84 -27.49 -11.43
N THR A 13 -5.67 -27.90 -11.92
CA THR A 13 -4.39 -27.36 -11.43
C THR A 13 -4.15 -25.91 -11.89
N SER A 14 -4.66 -25.50 -13.06
CA SER A 14 -4.56 -24.12 -13.53
C SER A 14 -5.55 -23.15 -12.89
N LEU A 15 -6.62 -23.63 -12.24
CA LEU A 15 -7.56 -22.77 -11.51
C LEU A 15 -7.01 -22.36 -10.13
N ASN A 16 -6.08 -23.13 -9.56
CA ASN A 16 -5.48 -22.84 -8.26
C ASN A 16 -4.30 -21.86 -8.33
N THR A 17 -3.87 -21.41 -9.52
CA THR A 17 -2.78 -20.45 -9.68
C THR A 17 -3.21 -18.99 -9.62
N PHE A 18 -4.51 -18.71 -9.43
CA PHE A 18 -5.04 -17.34 -9.38
C PHE A 18 -5.70 -17.02 -8.05
N GLY A 19 -4.95 -17.22 -6.95
CA GLY A 19 -5.10 -16.34 -5.80
C GLY A 19 -4.47 -15.00 -6.15
N GLN A 20 -5.04 -14.24 -7.10
CA GLN A 20 -4.66 -12.84 -7.26
C GLN A 20 -5.11 -12.14 -5.98
N ASP A 21 -4.14 -11.81 -5.13
CA ASP A 21 -4.36 -10.98 -3.97
C ASP A 21 -5.10 -9.72 -4.42
N SER A 22 -6.38 -9.59 -4.06
CA SER A 22 -7.19 -8.43 -4.41
C SER A 22 -6.54 -7.15 -3.88
N ASP A 23 -6.73 -6.04 -4.56
CA ASP A 23 -6.26 -4.73 -4.13
C ASP A 23 -6.59 -4.45 -2.66
N ARG A 24 -5.61 -3.87 -1.95
CA ARG A 24 -5.68 -3.63 -0.51
C ARG A 24 -5.48 -2.17 -0.16
N THR A 25 -6.54 -1.49 0.27
CA THR A 25 -6.47 -0.09 0.72
C THR A 25 -6.35 0.03 2.24
N TYR A 26 -5.38 0.81 2.69
CA TYR A 26 -5.11 1.06 4.09
C TYR A 26 -5.18 2.55 4.40
N LEU A 27 -5.75 2.89 5.54
CA LEU A 27 -5.98 4.26 5.98
C LEU A 27 -5.17 4.59 7.24
N ARG A 28 -4.60 5.79 7.26
CA ARG A 28 -4.04 6.42 8.46
C ARG A 28 -4.56 7.85 8.57
N HIS A 29 -4.82 8.25 9.81
CA HIS A 29 -5.03 9.64 10.16
C HIS A 29 -3.87 10.07 11.06
N ASP A 30 -3.37 11.27 10.87
CA ASP A 30 -2.33 11.84 11.70
C ASP A 30 -2.46 13.35 11.87
N HIS A 31 -1.69 13.86 12.83
CA HIS A 31 -1.56 15.29 13.02
C HIS A 31 -0.46 15.79 12.07
N ASN A 32 -0.78 16.80 11.28
CA ASN A 32 0.19 17.50 10.46
C ASN A 32 0.54 18.79 11.21
N TYR A 33 1.78 18.99 11.65
CA TYR A 33 2.18 20.16 12.45
C TYR A 33 2.37 21.44 11.60
N SER A 34 1.64 21.55 10.49
CA SER A 34 1.67 22.73 9.63
C SER A 34 0.77 23.84 10.18
N THR A 35 1.12 25.09 9.88
CA THR A 35 0.35 26.29 10.25
C THR A 35 -0.91 26.47 9.41
N THR A 36 -0.95 25.87 8.21
CA THR A 36 -2.11 25.92 7.32
C THR A 36 -3.04 24.72 7.54
N TYR A 37 -2.49 23.52 7.65
CA TYR A 37 -3.25 22.29 7.82
C TYR A 37 -2.78 21.51 9.05
N SER A 38 -3.70 21.23 9.97
CA SER A 38 -3.33 20.59 11.24
C SER A 38 -3.47 19.06 11.22
N TYR A 39 -4.08 18.48 10.18
CA TYR A 39 -4.35 17.04 10.14
C TYR A 39 -4.15 16.45 8.74
N GLY A 40 -3.53 15.27 8.72
CA GLY A 40 -3.32 14.46 7.53
C GLY A 40 -4.24 13.25 7.50
N ILE A 41 -4.68 12.89 6.29
CA ILE A 41 -5.31 11.61 5.99
C ILE A 41 -4.53 10.98 4.85
N THR A 42 -4.23 9.70 4.97
CA THR A 42 -3.51 8.98 3.92
C THR A 42 -4.16 7.64 3.65
N GLU A 43 -4.54 7.41 2.39
CA GLU A 43 -4.91 6.10 1.87
C GLU A 43 -3.76 5.53 1.03
N ILE A 44 -3.38 4.27 1.27
CA ILE A 44 -2.42 3.55 0.42
C ILE A 44 -3.10 2.29 -0.08
N THR A 45 -3.19 2.16 -1.40
CA THR A 45 -3.67 0.95 -2.06
C THR A 45 -2.49 0.15 -2.59
N ILE A 46 -2.40 -1.10 -2.16
CA ILE A 46 -1.48 -2.10 -2.70
C ILE A 46 -2.24 -2.88 -3.76
N HIS A 47 -1.81 -2.77 -5.00
CA HIS A 47 -2.46 -3.43 -6.14
C HIS A 47 -1.94 -4.85 -6.33
N SER A 48 -2.81 -5.71 -6.87
CA SER A 48 -2.50 -7.10 -7.21
C SER A 48 -1.32 -7.26 -8.19
N ASP A 49 -1.01 -6.21 -8.96
CA ASP A 49 0.02 -6.17 -10.00
C ASP A 49 1.40 -5.68 -9.50
N SER A 50 1.62 -5.67 -8.18
CA SER A 50 2.85 -5.15 -7.55
C SER A 50 3.08 -3.65 -7.75
N THR A 51 2.02 -2.87 -7.94
CA THR A 51 2.07 -1.41 -7.86
C THR A 51 1.37 -0.89 -6.60
N PHE A 52 1.51 0.41 -6.33
CA PHE A 52 0.74 1.08 -5.29
C PHE A 52 0.28 2.46 -5.73
N THR A 53 -0.86 2.87 -5.19
CA THR A 53 -1.33 4.26 -5.20
C THR A 53 -1.37 4.79 -3.78
N TRP A 54 -0.77 5.93 -3.55
CA TRP A 54 -0.79 6.68 -2.31
C TRP A 54 -1.59 7.97 -2.54
N LYS A 55 -2.61 8.19 -1.72
CA LYS A 55 -3.41 9.42 -1.72
C LYS A 55 -3.26 10.12 -0.38
N SER A 56 -2.94 11.41 -0.41
CA SER A 56 -2.79 12.25 0.78
C SER A 56 -3.76 13.41 0.73
N TRP A 57 -4.45 13.65 1.84
CA TRP A 57 -5.27 14.82 2.07
C TRP A 57 -4.76 15.57 3.28
N ASN A 58 -4.83 16.89 3.22
CA ASN A 58 -4.59 17.77 4.35
C ASN A 58 -5.89 18.51 4.67
N VAL A 59 -6.29 18.51 5.93
CA VAL A 59 -7.50 19.19 6.39
C VAL A 59 -7.21 20.08 7.58
N ASN A 60 -8.03 21.11 7.75
CA ASN A 60 -7.85 22.09 8.82
C ASN A 60 -8.28 21.53 10.17
N ASN A 61 -9.37 20.77 10.20
CA ASN A 61 -9.93 20.24 11.43
C ASN A 61 -10.10 18.72 11.42
N LYS A 62 -9.90 18.09 12.58
CA LYS A 62 -10.14 16.66 12.80
C LYS A 62 -11.55 16.19 12.45
N LYS A 63 -12.56 17.08 12.51
CA LYS A 63 -13.95 16.76 12.15
C LYS A 63 -14.09 16.40 10.66
N GLU A 64 -13.24 16.97 9.82
CA GLU A 64 -13.22 16.76 8.36
C GLU A 64 -12.67 15.38 7.98
N TRP A 65 -12.10 14.61 8.92
CA TRP A 65 -11.70 13.21 8.68
C TRP A 65 -12.84 12.29 8.22
N LYS A 66 -14.10 12.68 8.42
CA LYS A 66 -15.26 11.90 7.96
C LYS A 66 -15.65 12.22 6.52
N THR A 67 -15.30 13.41 6.04
CA THR A 67 -15.72 13.97 4.75
C THR A 67 -14.53 14.31 3.86
N TYR A 68 -13.32 13.90 4.22
CA TYR A 68 -12.08 14.27 3.51
C TYR A 68 -12.07 13.91 2.01
N LYS A 69 -12.90 12.96 1.59
CA LYS A 69 -13.07 12.57 0.18
C LYS A 69 -13.76 13.63 -0.68
N GLU A 70 -14.31 14.68 -0.08
CA GLU A 70 -14.82 15.87 -0.77
C GLU A 70 -13.70 16.76 -1.31
N TYR A 71 -12.46 16.59 -0.83
CA TYR A 71 -11.29 17.34 -1.27
C TYR A 71 -10.44 16.54 -2.25
N GLU A 72 -9.73 17.25 -3.14
CA GLU A 72 -8.78 16.66 -4.07
C GLU A 72 -7.54 16.14 -3.32
N PRO A 73 -7.15 14.86 -3.46
CA PRO A 73 -5.91 14.35 -2.89
C PRO A 73 -4.68 14.74 -3.71
N GLU A 74 -3.55 14.84 -3.04
CA GLU A 74 -2.26 14.60 -3.70
C GLU A 74 -2.09 13.10 -3.96
N ILE A 75 -1.75 12.74 -5.20
CA ILE A 75 -1.64 11.35 -5.62
C ILE A 75 -0.20 11.04 -6.03
N SER A 76 0.34 9.98 -5.45
CA SER A 76 1.62 9.38 -5.80
C SER A 76 1.42 7.92 -6.20
N ASN A 77 2.16 7.46 -7.21
CA ASN A 77 2.11 6.08 -7.66
C ASN A 77 3.51 5.47 -7.68
N GLY A 78 3.58 4.15 -7.63
CA GLY A 78 4.87 3.50 -7.70
C GLY A 78 4.83 1.99 -7.81
N LYS A 79 6.02 1.40 -7.69
CA LYS A 79 6.22 -0.05 -7.80
C LYS A 79 6.61 -0.64 -6.46
N ILE A 80 6.27 -1.91 -6.29
CA ILE A 80 6.59 -2.70 -5.10
C ILE A 80 7.61 -3.76 -5.47
N THR A 81 8.71 -3.81 -4.74
CA THR A 81 9.71 -4.88 -4.84
C THR A 81 9.79 -5.62 -3.51
N ARG A 82 9.82 -6.96 -3.54
CA ARG A 82 10.02 -7.77 -2.32
C ARG A 82 11.49 -7.87 -1.97
N ASN A 83 11.84 -7.62 -0.70
CA ASN A 83 13.17 -7.82 -0.15
C ASN A 83 13.06 -8.66 1.14
N GLY A 84 13.25 -9.97 0.99
CA GLY A 84 13.04 -10.95 2.06
C GLY A 84 11.59 -10.95 2.56
N GLU A 85 11.41 -10.66 3.85
CA GLU A 85 10.09 -10.55 4.48
C GLU A 85 9.43 -9.18 4.31
N TYR A 86 10.15 -8.18 3.78
CA TYR A 86 9.66 -6.82 3.62
C TYR A 86 9.36 -6.50 2.16
N TYR A 87 8.64 -5.42 1.95
CA TYR A 87 8.39 -4.83 0.65
C TYR A 87 8.95 -3.43 0.60
N ILE A 88 9.47 -3.03 -0.56
CA ILE A 88 9.99 -1.70 -0.84
C ILE A 88 9.02 -1.03 -1.81
N LEU A 89 8.30 -0.01 -1.34
CA LEU A 89 7.51 0.87 -2.18
C LEU A 89 8.45 1.93 -2.74
N THR A 90 8.53 2.06 -4.06
CA THR A 90 9.34 3.09 -4.73
C THR A 90 8.42 3.97 -5.56
N GLU A 91 8.37 5.27 -5.28
CA GLU A 91 7.56 6.22 -6.06
C GLU A 91 8.19 6.45 -7.44
N TYR A 92 7.33 6.54 -8.46
CA TYR A 92 7.71 6.92 -9.81
C TYR A 92 6.95 8.19 -10.23
N ARG A 93 7.66 9.12 -10.88
CA ARG A 93 7.09 10.34 -11.46
C ARG A 93 7.44 10.42 -12.94
N ASN A 94 6.43 10.56 -13.80
CA ASN A 94 6.60 10.59 -15.25
C ASN A 94 7.43 9.40 -15.78
N GLY A 95 7.20 8.20 -15.24
CA GLY A 95 7.91 6.98 -15.61
C GLY A 95 9.32 6.82 -15.01
N ASN A 96 9.84 7.84 -14.32
CA ASN A 96 11.16 7.81 -13.71
C ASN A 96 11.09 7.45 -12.22
N LYS A 97 12.01 6.59 -11.78
CA LYS A 97 12.19 6.24 -10.38
C LYS A 97 12.62 7.49 -9.60
N THR A 98 11.99 7.74 -8.45
CA THR A 98 12.39 8.79 -7.52
C THR A 98 13.26 8.24 -6.38
N ASP A 99 13.83 9.13 -5.57
CA ASP A 99 14.52 8.75 -4.34
C ASP A 99 13.57 8.38 -3.20
N PHE A 100 12.26 8.63 -3.36
CA PHE A 100 11.26 8.28 -2.36
C PHE A 100 10.99 6.78 -2.39
N ASN A 101 11.47 6.12 -1.33
CA ASN A 101 11.25 4.71 -1.11
C ASN A 101 10.93 4.43 0.36
N TRP A 102 10.10 3.41 0.59
CA TRP A 102 9.63 3.05 1.92
C TRP A 102 9.68 1.54 2.13
N THR A 103 10.24 1.13 3.27
CA THR A 103 10.22 -0.26 3.72
C THR A 103 8.94 -0.54 4.48
N VAL A 104 8.17 -1.52 4.03
CA VAL A 104 6.87 -1.87 4.63
C VAL A 104 6.70 -3.37 4.84
N LYS A 105 5.80 -3.72 5.75
CA LYS A 105 5.13 -5.04 5.78
C LYS A 105 3.64 -4.81 5.78
N PHE A 106 2.91 -5.58 4.99
CA PHE A 106 1.45 -5.52 4.97
C PHE A 106 0.83 -6.92 4.96
N ASN A 107 -0.42 -6.98 5.42
CA ASN A 107 -1.30 -8.14 5.40
C ASN A 107 -2.75 -7.66 5.34
N ASP A 108 -3.72 -8.57 5.35
CA ASP A 108 -5.14 -8.20 5.19
C ASP A 108 -5.70 -7.24 6.24
N LYS A 109 -4.99 -7.01 7.35
CA LYS A 109 -5.44 -6.13 8.45
C LYS A 109 -4.67 -4.82 8.53
N ARG A 110 -3.38 -4.81 8.21
CA ARG A 110 -2.49 -3.66 8.49
C ARG A 110 -1.38 -3.52 7.45
N LEU A 111 -0.96 -2.27 7.28
CA LEU A 111 0.28 -1.91 6.60
C LEU A 111 1.14 -1.11 7.58
N ASN A 112 2.37 -1.56 7.81
CA ASN A 112 3.32 -0.95 8.72
C ASN A 112 4.53 -0.45 7.94
N PHE A 113 4.92 0.79 8.20
CA PHE A 113 6.17 1.37 7.72
C PHE A 113 7.28 1.12 8.72
N TYR A 114 8.50 0.95 8.22
CA TYR A 114 9.68 0.71 9.01
C TYR A 114 10.78 1.72 8.70
N TYR A 115 11.59 2.03 9.70
CA TYR A 115 12.83 2.80 9.58
C TYR A 115 13.94 2.12 10.38
N PRO A 116 15.21 2.19 9.93
CA PRO A 116 16.34 1.71 10.72
C PRO A 116 16.59 2.66 11.89
N ASN A 117 16.77 2.11 13.09
CA ASN A 117 17.25 2.89 14.23
C ASN A 117 18.79 3.06 14.16
N LYS A 118 19.37 3.72 15.17
CA LYS A 118 20.84 3.94 15.27
C LYS A 118 21.68 2.66 15.25
N ASN A 119 21.09 1.50 15.51
CA ASN A 119 21.75 0.19 15.51
C ASN A 119 21.29 -0.67 14.32
N GLU A 120 20.77 -0.03 13.26
CA GLU A 120 20.28 -0.65 12.02
C GLU A 120 19.10 -1.63 12.20
N LYS A 121 18.50 -1.68 13.40
CA LYS A 121 17.31 -2.49 13.65
C LYS A 121 16.07 -1.75 13.14
N LEU A 122 15.29 -2.41 12.30
CA LEU A 122 14.03 -1.88 11.79
C LEU A 122 13.01 -1.69 12.93
N LYS A 123 12.48 -0.48 13.05
CA LYS A 123 11.38 -0.12 13.96
C LYS A 123 10.18 0.39 13.18
N ILE A 124 8.98 0.17 13.70
CA ILE A 124 7.75 0.66 13.08
C ILE A 124 7.68 2.18 13.25
N SER A 125 7.56 2.92 12.14
CA SER A 125 7.35 4.39 12.13
C SER A 125 5.88 4.76 12.00
N ALA A 126 5.12 4.04 11.18
CA ALA A 126 3.70 4.32 10.95
C ALA A 126 2.89 3.03 10.81
N LYS A 127 1.62 3.09 11.22
CA LYS A 127 0.67 1.98 11.14
C LYS A 127 -0.60 2.45 10.45
N TYR A 128 -1.02 1.70 9.45
CA TYR A 128 -2.25 1.90 8.68
C TYR A 128 -3.19 0.73 8.94
N LYS A 129 -4.49 1.00 8.97
CA LYS A 129 -5.54 -0.02 9.14
C LYS A 129 -6.20 -0.28 7.79
N ARG A 130 -6.51 -1.54 7.50
CA ARG A 130 -7.32 -1.89 6.32
C ARG A 130 -8.70 -1.22 6.39
N ILE A 131 -9.19 -0.74 5.26
CA ILE A 131 -10.55 -0.24 5.05
C ILE A 131 -11.23 -0.99 3.89
#